data_AF-A0A453N994-F1
#
_entry.id   AF-A0A453N994-F1
#
_cell.length_a   1.000
_cell.length_b   1.000
_cell.length_c   1.000
_cell.angle_alpha   90.00
_cell.angle_beta   90.00
_cell.angle_gamma   90.00
#
_symmetry.space_group_name_H-M   'P 1'
#
loop_
_entity.id
_entity.type
_entity.pdbx_description
1 polymer ?
#
loop_
_entity_poly.entity_id
_entity_poly.type
_entity_poly.pdbx_seq_one_letter_code
_entity_poly.pdbx_strand_id
1 'polypeptide(L)'
;SLQACVIPPPKRSTCANYARVVNNILQGLTNMQLWLRIPLEKSESMDEDHDKSETVDSWEWWNSFRLLCEHSSQLYVALDILSSLPSMNSLGRWFGEPVRAAILQTDAFLTNARGYPCLSKRHQTLLTGFFNHSVQVIISGRSNHNVSQVSEGVLSRDENHTEDTPTQHALSPYLDYMAYLYQRMDPLPEQERFEINYRDFLQSPLQPLMDNLEAQTYETFEKDTVKYTQYQRAIAKALVDKVSDDEVSTTRTVLMVVGAGRGPLVRASLQGCRRNWSDAKSICSGEKS
;
A
#
# COMPACT_ATOMS: atom_id res chain seq x y z
N SER A 1 -8.91 -26.22 -7.46
CA SER A 1 -8.87 -26.19 -5.99
C SER A 1 -9.24 -24.79 -5.53
N LEU A 2 -9.98 -24.64 -4.42
CA LEU A 2 -10.34 -23.33 -3.87
C LEU A 2 -9.09 -22.63 -3.30
N GLN A 3 -8.91 -21.35 -3.64
CA GLN A 3 -7.76 -20.56 -3.18
C GLN A 3 -7.99 -19.95 -1.79
N ALA A 4 -9.23 -19.59 -1.47
CA ALA A 4 -9.61 -19.02 -0.20
C ALA A 4 -11.02 -19.47 0.24
N CYS A 5 -11.25 -19.49 1.54
CA CYS A 5 -12.54 -19.75 2.16
C CYS A 5 -12.86 -18.63 3.15
N VAL A 6 -14.02 -17.99 2.97
CA VAL A 6 -14.51 -16.95 3.88
C VAL A 6 -15.28 -17.62 5.01
N ILE A 7 -14.85 -17.38 6.25
CA ILE A 7 -15.46 -17.95 7.44
C ILE A 7 -16.27 -16.88 8.20
N PRO A 8 -17.40 -17.24 8.83
CA PRO A 8 -18.29 -16.28 9.46
C PRO A 8 -17.61 -15.56 10.64
N PRO A 9 -18.13 -14.36 11.01
CA PRO A 9 -17.63 -13.67 12.18
C PRO A 9 -17.79 -14.56 13.42
N PRO A 10 -16.85 -14.52 14.37
CA PRO A 10 -17.01 -15.27 15.60
C PRO A 10 -18.31 -14.85 16.30
N LYS A 11 -18.78 -15.64 17.27
CA LYS A 11 -19.72 -15.11 18.27
C LYS A 11 -18.94 -14.82 19.53
N ARG A 12 -19.21 -13.70 20.19
CA ARG A 12 -18.45 -13.27 21.39
C ARG A 12 -18.38 -14.37 22.46
N SER A 13 -19.51 -15.06 22.71
CA SER A 13 -19.61 -16.12 23.71
C SER A 13 -18.86 -17.43 23.37
N THR A 14 -18.53 -17.67 22.09
CA THR A 14 -17.92 -18.94 21.65
C THR A 14 -16.61 -18.73 20.87
N CYS A 15 -16.03 -17.54 20.97
CA CYS A 15 -14.85 -17.14 20.20
C CYS A 15 -13.67 -18.12 20.40
N ALA A 16 -13.41 -18.54 21.64
CA ALA A 16 -12.27 -19.40 21.95
C ALA A 16 -12.38 -20.82 21.35
N ASN A 17 -13.55 -21.47 21.46
CA ASN A 17 -13.73 -22.80 20.87
C ASN A 17 -13.73 -22.72 19.34
N TYR A 18 -14.27 -21.64 18.77
CA TYR A 18 -14.21 -21.42 17.32
C TYR A 18 -12.77 -21.25 16.83
N ALA A 19 -11.98 -20.40 17.50
CA ALA A 19 -10.56 -20.23 17.22
C ALA A 19 -9.79 -21.55 17.33
N ARG A 20 -10.06 -22.36 18.36
CA ARG A 20 -9.45 -23.69 18.52
C ARG A 20 -9.74 -24.61 17.33
N VAL A 21 -10.98 -24.66 16.84
CA VAL A 21 -11.36 -25.47 15.69
C VAL A 21 -10.69 -24.95 14.41
N VAL A 22 -10.70 -23.63 14.21
CA VAL A 22 -10.05 -22.99 13.06
C VAL A 22 -8.54 -23.23 13.08
N ASN A 23 -7.89 -23.15 14.24
CA ASN A 23 -6.45 -23.42 14.38
C ASN A 23 -6.11 -24.87 13.99
N ASN A 24 -6.92 -25.84 14.39
CA ASN A 24 -6.74 -27.24 13.98
C ASN A 24 -6.90 -27.42 12.46
N ILE A 25 -7.84 -26.71 11.83
CA ILE A 25 -7.98 -26.71 10.37
C ILE A 25 -6.73 -26.11 9.72
N LEU A 26 -6.27 -24.94 10.19
CA LEU A 26 -5.10 -24.23 9.67
C LEU A 26 -3.83 -25.10 9.68
N GLN A 27 -3.63 -25.93 10.71
CA GLN A 27 -2.50 -26.86 10.76
C GLN A 27 -2.51 -27.91 9.64
N GLY A 28 -3.68 -28.24 9.09
CA GLY A 28 -3.83 -29.19 7.99
C GLY A 28 -3.88 -28.56 6.59
N LEU A 29 -3.89 -27.24 6.47
CA LEU A 29 -3.99 -26.55 5.19
C LEU A 29 -2.62 -26.38 4.53
N THR A 30 -2.53 -26.71 3.25
CA THR A 30 -1.30 -26.52 2.45
C THR A 30 -1.32 -25.19 1.68
N ASN A 31 -2.37 -24.96 0.88
CA ASN A 31 -2.43 -23.83 -0.04
C ASN A 31 -3.70 -22.96 0.09
N MET A 32 -4.72 -23.42 0.81
CA MET A 32 -5.98 -22.67 0.96
C MET A 32 -5.87 -21.65 2.09
N GLN A 33 -6.32 -20.42 1.85
CA GLN A 33 -6.37 -19.37 2.86
C GLN A 33 -7.73 -19.32 3.55
N LEU A 34 -7.76 -18.92 4.82
CA LEU A 34 -9.00 -18.65 5.56
C LEU A 34 -9.14 -17.16 5.79
N TRP A 35 -10.28 -16.59 5.40
CA TRP A 35 -10.58 -15.17 5.58
C TRP A 35 -11.68 -15.02 6.62
N LEU A 36 -11.30 -14.58 7.81
CA LEU A 36 -12.23 -14.35 8.91
C LEU A 36 -12.98 -13.04 8.69
N ARG A 37 -14.31 -13.13 8.60
CA ARG A 37 -15.16 -11.93 8.55
C ARG A 37 -15.13 -11.20 9.89
N ILE A 38 -14.85 -9.90 9.86
CA ILE A 38 -14.91 -9.05 11.04
C ILE A 38 -15.70 -7.78 10.70
N PRO A 39 -16.79 -7.48 11.44
CA PRO A 39 -17.55 -6.27 11.20
C PRO A 39 -16.80 -5.05 11.69
N LEU A 40 -16.72 -4.01 10.87
CA LEU A 40 -16.07 -2.76 11.21
C LEU A 40 -17.08 -1.84 11.92
N GLU A 41 -17.31 -2.10 13.19
CA GLU A 41 -18.33 -1.41 14.00
C GLU A 41 -17.78 -0.12 14.60
N LYS A 42 -18.67 0.85 14.82
CA LYS A 42 -18.35 2.08 15.55
C LYS A 42 -18.33 1.76 17.05
N SER A 43 -17.17 1.90 17.69
CA SER A 43 -16.97 1.61 19.12
C SER A 43 -17.42 2.73 20.07
N GLU A 44 -17.93 3.85 19.56
CA GLU A 44 -18.27 5.04 20.36
C GLU A 44 -19.79 5.32 20.34
N SER A 45 -20.48 5.01 21.44
CA SER A 45 -21.72 5.67 21.80
C SER A 45 -21.39 7.04 22.40
N MET A 46 -21.97 8.12 21.85
CA MET A 46 -21.83 9.47 22.41
C MET A 46 -22.85 9.75 23.53
N ASP A 47 -23.57 8.73 23.99
CA ASP A 47 -24.58 8.86 25.02
C ASP A 47 -23.94 8.53 26.39
N GLU A 48 -23.84 9.55 27.25
CA GLU A 48 -23.24 9.45 28.59
C GLU A 48 -24.11 8.67 29.60
N ASP A 49 -25.27 8.13 29.20
CA ASP A 49 -26.35 7.72 30.12
C ASP A 49 -26.93 6.31 29.96
N HIS A 50 -26.24 5.37 29.29
CA HIS A 50 -26.67 3.96 29.31
C HIS A 50 -25.52 2.98 29.56
N ASP A 51 -25.81 1.96 30.35
CA ASP A 51 -24.99 0.81 30.75
C ASP A 51 -23.67 0.64 29.98
N LYS A 52 -22.57 0.46 30.72
CA LYS A 52 -21.27 -0.02 30.21
C LYS A 52 -21.37 -1.45 29.67
N SER A 53 -22.26 -1.72 28.73
CA SER A 53 -22.17 -2.85 27.83
C SER A 53 -20.87 -2.63 27.06
N GLU A 54 -19.81 -3.32 27.49
CA GLU A 54 -18.49 -3.34 26.87
C GLU A 54 -18.63 -3.36 25.33
N THR A 55 -18.54 -2.19 24.70
CA THR A 55 -18.46 -2.05 23.25
C THR A 55 -17.05 -2.47 22.88
N VAL A 56 -16.80 -3.78 22.94
CA VAL A 56 -15.54 -4.40 22.55
C VAL A 56 -15.30 -4.05 21.11
N ASP A 57 -14.15 -3.44 20.89
CA ASP A 57 -13.73 -2.96 19.59
C ASP A 57 -13.41 -4.13 18.65
N SER A 58 -13.82 -4.02 17.39
CA SER A 58 -13.66 -5.06 16.37
C SER A 58 -12.20 -5.48 16.17
N TRP A 59 -11.25 -4.58 16.38
CA TRP A 59 -9.83 -4.92 16.28
C TRP A 59 -9.37 -5.79 17.46
N GLU A 60 -9.82 -5.52 18.69
CA GLU A 60 -9.51 -6.37 19.85
C GLU A 60 -10.06 -7.79 19.67
N TRP A 61 -11.20 -7.89 19.02
CA TRP A 61 -11.80 -9.17 18.68
C TRP A 61 -10.92 -9.98 17.73
N TRP A 62 -10.48 -9.35 16.63
CA TRP A 62 -9.51 -9.94 15.72
C TRP A 62 -8.20 -10.31 16.41
N ASN A 63 -7.66 -9.40 17.23
CA ASN A 63 -6.41 -9.61 17.95
C ASN A 63 -6.49 -10.83 18.89
N SER A 64 -7.60 -10.98 19.62
CA SER A 64 -7.82 -12.15 20.47
C SER A 64 -7.93 -13.44 19.66
N PHE A 65 -8.62 -13.41 18.52
CA PHE A 65 -8.79 -14.57 17.66
C PHE A 65 -7.47 -15.03 17.02
N ARG A 66 -6.67 -14.10 16.45
CA ARG A 66 -5.38 -14.43 15.83
C ARG A 66 -4.36 -14.97 16.84
N LEU A 67 -4.41 -14.49 18.09
CA LEU A 67 -3.56 -14.98 19.18
C LEU A 67 -3.87 -16.44 19.52
N LEU A 68 -5.16 -16.80 19.59
CA LEU A 68 -5.61 -18.19 19.79
C LEU A 68 -5.31 -19.10 18.59
N CYS A 69 -5.08 -18.53 17.41
CA CYS A 69 -4.64 -19.24 16.21
C CYS A 69 -3.13 -19.11 15.95
N GLU A 70 -2.36 -18.71 16.98
CA GLU A 70 -0.88 -18.67 16.96
C GLU A 70 -0.28 -17.86 15.79
N HIS A 71 -0.97 -16.81 15.34
CA HIS A 71 -0.56 -15.99 14.20
C HIS A 71 -0.30 -16.79 12.90
N SER A 72 -1.13 -17.81 12.62
CA SER A 72 -1.05 -18.57 11.37
C SER A 72 -1.00 -17.66 10.14
N SER A 73 -0.02 -17.88 9.26
CA SER A 73 0.18 -17.11 8.02
C SER A 73 -0.91 -17.35 6.96
N GLN A 74 -1.78 -18.33 7.16
CA GLN A 74 -2.91 -18.65 6.28
C GLN A 74 -4.23 -18.02 6.75
N LEU A 75 -4.23 -17.34 7.90
CA LEU A 75 -5.39 -16.63 8.44
C LEU A 75 -5.33 -15.14 8.09
N TYR A 76 -6.36 -14.67 7.39
CA TYR A 76 -6.50 -13.29 6.94
C TYR A 76 -7.84 -12.70 7.40
N VAL A 77 -7.98 -11.38 7.24
CA VAL A 77 -9.21 -10.65 7.58
C VAL A 77 -10.01 -10.31 6.33
N ALA A 78 -11.31 -10.52 6.39
CA ALA A 78 -12.30 -9.92 5.50
C ALA A 78 -13.13 -8.90 6.30
N LEU A 79 -12.91 -7.62 6.07
CA LEU A 79 -13.58 -6.56 6.82
C LEU A 79 -14.96 -6.28 6.25
N ASP A 80 -16.02 -6.40 7.04
CA ASP A 80 -17.34 -5.92 6.64
C ASP A 80 -17.41 -4.40 6.86
N ILE A 81 -17.49 -3.67 5.76
CA ILE A 81 -17.62 -2.21 5.71
C ILE A 81 -19.11 -1.87 5.72
N LEU A 82 -19.55 -1.31 6.85
CA LEU A 82 -20.94 -0.96 7.13
C LEU A 82 -21.21 0.51 6.77
N SER A 83 -22.47 0.94 6.92
CA SER A 83 -22.89 2.33 6.63
C SER A 83 -22.26 3.40 7.51
N SER A 84 -21.75 3.02 8.69
CA SER A 84 -21.01 3.90 9.58
C SER A 84 -19.61 3.34 9.82
N LEU A 85 -18.62 4.24 9.89
CA LEU A 85 -17.21 3.89 10.13
C LEU A 85 -16.77 4.32 11.53
N PRO A 86 -15.88 3.56 12.17
CA PRO A 86 -15.25 3.96 13.42
C PRO A 86 -14.30 5.16 13.24
N SER A 87 -13.73 5.67 14.33
CA SER A 87 -12.79 6.79 14.31
C SER A 87 -11.56 6.51 13.42
N MET A 88 -10.88 7.56 12.93
CA MET A 88 -9.69 7.39 12.08
C MET A 88 -8.56 6.62 12.80
N ASN A 89 -8.42 6.79 14.11
CA ASN A 89 -7.45 6.06 14.92
C ASN A 89 -7.78 4.56 14.94
N SER A 90 -9.05 4.21 15.10
CA SER A 90 -9.49 2.82 15.06
C SER A 90 -9.29 2.19 13.67
N LEU A 91 -9.53 2.95 12.59
CA LEU A 91 -9.26 2.52 11.22
C LEU A 91 -7.77 2.29 10.95
N GLY A 92 -6.91 3.17 11.49
CA GLY A 92 -5.46 3.10 11.31
C GLY A 92 -4.85 1.75 11.68
N ARG A 93 -5.39 1.10 12.72
CA ARG A 93 -4.91 -0.22 13.17
C ARG A 93 -5.03 -1.31 12.11
N TRP A 94 -6.06 -1.24 11.25
CA TRP A 94 -6.30 -2.25 10.22
C TRP A 94 -5.30 -2.22 9.06
N PHE A 95 -4.56 -1.11 8.88
CA PHE A 95 -3.52 -1.03 7.84
C PHE A 95 -2.26 -1.82 8.18
N GLY A 96 -2.07 -2.20 9.45
CA GLY A 96 -1.03 -3.13 9.88
C GLY A 96 -1.48 -4.59 9.94
N GLU A 97 -2.74 -4.87 9.57
CA GLU A 97 -3.34 -6.21 9.66
C GLU A 97 -3.38 -6.92 8.31
N PRO A 98 -3.41 -8.27 8.28
CA PRO A 98 -3.45 -9.05 7.05
C PRO A 98 -4.86 -9.05 6.44
N VAL A 99 -5.34 -7.87 6.04
CA VAL A 99 -6.64 -7.68 5.37
C VAL A 99 -6.50 -8.13 3.91
N ARG A 100 -7.39 -9.02 3.46
CA ARG A 100 -7.44 -9.50 2.06
C ARG A 100 -8.68 -9.07 1.32
N ALA A 101 -9.76 -8.82 2.05
CA ALA A 101 -11.00 -8.35 1.46
C ALA A 101 -11.66 -7.26 2.30
N ALA A 102 -12.27 -6.29 1.61
CA ALA A 102 -13.22 -5.33 2.14
C ALA A 102 -14.59 -5.64 1.55
N ILE A 103 -15.51 -6.13 2.38
CA ILE A 103 -16.87 -6.51 2.00
C ILE A 103 -17.78 -5.29 2.25
N LEU A 104 -18.16 -4.58 1.20
CA LEU A 104 -19.07 -3.45 1.30
C LEU A 104 -20.51 -3.93 1.19
N GLN A 105 -21.30 -3.57 2.20
CA GLN A 105 -22.73 -3.76 2.14
C GLN A 105 -23.38 -2.67 1.27
N THR A 106 -24.42 -3.04 0.50
CA THR A 106 -25.11 -2.10 -0.41
C THR A 106 -25.83 -0.95 0.30
N ASP A 107 -26.08 -1.08 1.60
CA ASP A 107 -26.64 -0.05 2.49
C ASP A 107 -25.61 1.02 2.90
N ALA A 108 -24.31 0.76 2.72
CA ALA A 108 -23.25 1.75 2.97
C ALA A 108 -23.14 2.81 1.86
N PHE A 109 -23.78 2.57 0.72
CA PHE A 109 -23.81 3.50 -0.40
C PHE A 109 -24.94 4.51 -0.23
N LEU A 110 -24.58 5.77 -0.42
CA LEU A 110 -25.50 6.89 -0.55
C LEU A 110 -25.97 7.00 -2.00
N THR A 111 -27.07 7.70 -2.21
CA THR A 111 -27.58 8.00 -3.56
C THR A 111 -27.16 9.41 -3.95
N ASN A 112 -26.52 9.57 -5.11
CA ASN A 112 -26.20 10.89 -5.64
C ASN A 112 -27.44 11.57 -6.26
N ALA A 113 -27.33 12.85 -6.62
CA ALA A 113 -28.43 13.60 -7.25
C ALA A 113 -28.94 13.01 -8.58
N ARG A 114 -28.17 12.11 -9.21
CA ARG A 114 -28.51 11.43 -10.47
C ARG A 114 -29.03 9.99 -10.24
N GLY A 115 -29.23 9.57 -8.99
CA GLY A 115 -29.72 8.23 -8.64
C GLY A 115 -28.67 7.11 -8.61
N TYR A 116 -27.38 7.41 -8.80
CA TYR A 116 -26.30 6.41 -8.77
C TYR A 116 -25.73 6.22 -7.35
N PRO A 117 -25.24 5.01 -7.01
CA PRO A 117 -24.61 4.74 -5.74
C PRO A 117 -23.29 5.51 -5.63
N CYS A 118 -23.05 6.15 -4.49
CA CYS A 118 -21.82 6.84 -4.15
C CYS A 118 -21.46 6.65 -2.68
N LEU A 119 -20.19 6.77 -2.33
CA LEU A 119 -19.72 6.63 -0.95
C LEU A 119 -19.43 7.98 -0.33
N SER A 120 -19.52 8.06 1.00
CA SER A 120 -19.08 9.25 1.73
C SER A 120 -17.56 9.44 1.61
N LYS A 121 -17.06 10.68 1.80
CA LYS A 121 -15.62 10.97 1.73
C LYS A 121 -14.78 10.06 2.64
N ARG A 122 -15.29 9.72 3.83
CA ARG A 122 -14.60 8.82 4.78
C ARG A 122 -14.44 7.41 4.23
N HIS A 123 -15.48 6.87 3.59
CA HIS A 123 -15.40 5.57 2.92
C HIS A 123 -14.48 5.59 1.71
N GLN A 124 -14.52 6.67 0.92
CA GLN A 124 -13.59 6.85 -0.20
C GLN A 124 -12.13 6.82 0.28
N THR A 125 -11.79 7.56 1.33
CA THR A 125 -10.43 7.55 1.91
C THR A 125 -10.01 6.16 2.39
N LEU A 126 -10.90 5.42 3.06
CA LEU A 126 -10.62 4.05 3.51
C LEU A 126 -10.32 3.11 2.32
N LEU A 127 -11.17 3.14 1.28
CA LEU A 127 -10.99 2.29 0.11
C LEU A 127 -9.78 2.65 -0.73
N THR A 128 -9.49 3.94 -0.91
CA THR A 128 -8.25 4.39 -1.56
C THR A 128 -7.03 3.84 -0.83
N GLY A 129 -7.05 3.85 0.51
CA GLY A 129 -6.03 3.18 1.32
C GLY A 129 -5.93 1.69 1.00
N PHE A 130 -7.05 0.96 1.04
CA PHE A 130 -7.09 -0.47 0.73
C PHE A 130 -6.63 -0.84 -0.68
N PHE A 131 -6.88 0.00 -1.68
CA PHE A 131 -6.37 -0.19 -3.04
C PHE A 131 -4.83 -0.15 -3.08
N ASN A 132 -4.18 0.67 -2.28
CA ASN A 132 -2.71 0.70 -2.18
C ASN A 132 -2.12 -0.56 -1.52
N HIS A 133 -2.94 -1.33 -0.79
CA HIS A 133 -2.57 -2.58 -0.13
C HIS A 133 -3.10 -3.83 -0.86
N SER A 134 -3.55 -3.69 -2.12
CA SER A 134 -4.07 -4.79 -2.94
C SER A 134 -5.21 -5.60 -2.28
N VAL A 135 -6.03 -4.93 -1.46
CA VAL A 135 -7.21 -5.54 -0.83
C VAL A 135 -8.31 -5.71 -1.86
N GLN A 136 -8.94 -6.88 -1.90
CA GLN A 136 -10.06 -7.15 -2.79
C GLN A 136 -11.34 -6.48 -2.30
N VAL A 137 -12.10 -5.87 -3.19
CA VAL A 137 -13.40 -5.30 -2.86
C VAL A 137 -14.51 -6.28 -3.24
N ILE A 138 -15.36 -6.63 -2.27
CA ILE A 138 -16.51 -7.52 -2.46
C ILE A 138 -17.77 -6.71 -2.19
N ILE A 139 -18.71 -6.68 -3.12
CA ILE A 139 -20.02 -6.05 -2.91
C ILE A 139 -21.02 -7.10 -2.45
N SER A 140 -21.70 -6.84 -1.34
CA SER A 140 -22.64 -7.76 -0.70
C SER A 140 -23.97 -7.05 -0.43
N GLY A 141 -25.08 -7.76 -0.61
CA GLY A 141 -26.42 -7.25 -0.31
C GLY A 141 -27.34 -7.20 -1.53
N ARG A 142 -28.53 -6.63 -1.31
CA ARG A 142 -29.54 -6.42 -2.36
C ARG A 142 -29.32 -5.07 -3.02
N SER A 143 -29.63 -4.97 -4.31
CA SER A 143 -29.55 -3.68 -5.00
C SER A 143 -30.64 -2.75 -4.45
N ASN A 144 -30.21 -1.63 -3.87
CA ASN A 144 -31.09 -0.59 -3.37
C ASN A 144 -31.26 0.55 -4.39
N HIS A 145 -30.52 0.49 -5.51
CA HIS A 145 -30.51 1.51 -6.55
C HIS A 145 -31.05 0.91 -7.84
N ASN A 146 -32.24 1.32 -8.25
CA ASN A 146 -32.78 0.98 -9.56
C ASN A 146 -32.30 2.03 -10.56
N VAL A 147 -31.08 1.86 -11.07
CA VAL A 147 -30.57 2.69 -12.16
C VAL A 147 -31.22 2.18 -13.45
N SER A 148 -32.44 2.62 -13.72
CA SER A 148 -33.03 2.49 -15.04
C SER A 148 -32.09 3.21 -16.00
N GLN A 149 -31.57 2.52 -17.02
CA GLN A 149 -30.87 3.18 -18.11
C GLN A 149 -31.86 4.15 -18.76
N VAL A 150 -31.79 5.42 -18.39
CA VAL A 150 -32.37 6.49 -19.19
C VAL A 150 -31.46 6.57 -20.41
N SER A 151 -31.76 5.78 -21.43
CA SER A 151 -31.22 5.96 -22.77
C SER A 151 -31.66 7.35 -23.24
N GLU A 152 -30.82 8.35 -23.00
CA GLU A 152 -30.94 9.66 -23.62
C GLU A 152 -30.68 9.47 -25.13
N GLY A 153 -31.77 9.34 -25.88
CA GLY A 153 -31.90 9.76 -27.27
C GLY A 153 -31.20 8.93 -28.35
N VAL A 154 -31.87 7.88 -28.86
CA VAL A 154 -31.99 7.67 -30.31
C VAL A 154 -33.41 7.17 -30.62
N LEU A 155 -34.17 8.01 -31.32
CA LEU A 155 -35.41 7.64 -31.98
C LEU A 155 -35.09 6.82 -33.23
N SER A 156 -35.39 5.51 -33.25
CA SER A 156 -35.72 4.77 -34.48
C SER A 156 -36.13 3.33 -34.17
N ARG A 157 -37.45 3.09 -34.24
CA ARG A 157 -38.13 1.97 -34.91
C ARG A 157 -37.25 0.76 -35.34
N ASP A 158 -37.46 -0.41 -34.74
CA ASP A 158 -38.12 -1.57 -35.39
C ASP A 158 -38.20 -2.76 -34.42
N GLU A 159 -39.37 -3.39 -34.38
CA GLU A 159 -39.57 -4.70 -33.75
C GLU A 159 -38.95 -5.76 -34.67
N ASN A 160 -37.79 -6.29 -34.28
CA ASN A 160 -37.30 -7.65 -34.57
C ASN A 160 -35.78 -7.67 -34.45
N HIS A 161 -35.26 -7.96 -33.26
CA HIS A 161 -33.97 -8.67 -33.05
C HIS A 161 -33.90 -9.05 -31.57
N THR A 162 -34.27 -10.30 -31.25
CA THR A 162 -33.88 -10.95 -29.99
C THR A 162 -32.39 -11.23 -30.08
N GLU A 163 -31.57 -10.24 -29.73
CA GLU A 163 -30.15 -10.44 -29.46
C GLU A 163 -29.92 -10.29 -27.96
N ASP A 164 -29.11 -11.20 -27.42
CA ASP A 164 -28.67 -11.29 -26.04
C ASP A 164 -28.09 -9.97 -25.52
N THR A 165 -28.94 -9.04 -25.07
CA THR A 165 -28.47 -7.94 -24.22
C THR A 165 -27.99 -8.57 -22.92
N PRO A 166 -26.71 -8.43 -22.54
CA PRO A 166 -26.22 -9.00 -21.30
C PRO A 166 -27.04 -8.40 -20.17
N THR A 167 -27.84 -9.23 -19.49
CA THR A 167 -28.59 -8.81 -18.30
C THR A 167 -27.56 -8.30 -17.29
N GLN A 168 -27.42 -6.98 -17.23
CA GLN A 168 -26.45 -6.31 -16.37
C GLN A 168 -26.78 -6.70 -14.93
N HIS A 169 -25.77 -7.18 -14.20
CA HIS A 169 -25.98 -7.64 -12.83
C HIS A 169 -26.51 -6.49 -11.98
N ALA A 170 -27.47 -6.75 -11.08
CA ALA A 170 -28.12 -5.70 -10.28
C ALA A 170 -27.14 -4.88 -9.42
N LEU A 171 -25.94 -5.41 -9.15
CA LEU A 171 -24.86 -4.74 -8.42
C LEU A 171 -23.81 -4.07 -9.32
N SER A 172 -23.94 -4.13 -10.64
CA SER A 172 -22.98 -3.50 -11.58
C SER A 172 -22.76 -2.00 -11.30
N PRO A 173 -23.78 -1.18 -11.01
CA PRO A 173 -23.55 0.25 -10.72
C PRO A 173 -22.63 0.50 -9.53
N TYR A 174 -22.60 -0.42 -8.56
CA TYR A 174 -21.70 -0.34 -7.41
C TYR A 174 -20.26 -0.66 -7.80
N LEU A 175 -20.06 -1.66 -8.67
CA LEU A 175 -18.76 -2.01 -9.22
C LEU A 175 -18.21 -0.91 -10.13
N ASP A 176 -19.06 -0.31 -10.96
CA ASP A 176 -18.70 0.82 -11.82
C ASP A 176 -18.21 2.01 -10.97
N TYR A 177 -18.88 2.27 -9.85
CA TYR A 177 -18.43 3.29 -8.91
C TYR A 177 -17.09 2.94 -8.23
N MET A 178 -16.84 1.66 -7.89
CA MET A 178 -15.53 1.22 -7.38
C MET A 178 -14.43 1.40 -8.42
N ALA A 179 -14.69 1.03 -9.68
CA ALA A 179 -13.76 1.24 -10.78
C ALA A 179 -13.48 2.73 -11.00
N TYR A 180 -14.51 3.58 -10.94
CA TYR A 180 -14.37 5.03 -11.00
C TYR A 180 -13.49 5.58 -9.86
N LEU A 181 -13.66 5.10 -8.63
CA LEU A 181 -12.79 5.51 -7.51
C LEU A 181 -11.34 5.10 -7.74
N TYR A 182 -11.10 3.87 -8.20
CA TYR A 182 -9.75 3.38 -8.49
C TYR A 182 -9.07 4.17 -9.62
N GLN A 183 -9.78 4.46 -10.72
CA GLN A 183 -9.26 5.23 -11.85
C GLN A 183 -8.92 6.69 -11.52
N ARG A 184 -9.50 7.23 -10.44
CA ARG A 184 -9.21 8.59 -9.95
C ARG A 184 -8.02 8.65 -9.01
N MET A 185 -7.44 7.53 -8.64
CA MET A 185 -6.21 7.51 -7.85
C MET A 185 -5.05 8.03 -8.68
N ASP A 186 -4.17 8.81 -8.05
CA ASP A 186 -2.94 9.22 -8.69
C ASP A 186 -2.08 7.98 -8.98
N PRO A 187 -1.44 7.92 -10.17
CA PRO A 187 -0.55 6.82 -10.49
C PRO A 187 0.61 6.79 -9.51
N LEU A 188 1.03 5.58 -9.11
CA LEU A 188 2.18 5.39 -8.22
C LEU A 188 3.43 6.09 -8.80
N PRO A 189 4.18 6.87 -8.00
CA PRO A 189 5.47 7.44 -8.39
C PRO A 189 6.46 6.38 -8.87
N GLU A 190 7.44 6.77 -9.69
CA GLU A 190 8.46 5.83 -10.21
C GLU A 190 9.21 5.09 -9.09
N GLN A 191 9.56 5.81 -8.02
CA GLN A 191 10.20 5.23 -6.84
C GLN A 191 9.33 4.15 -6.19
N GLU A 192 8.05 4.44 -5.94
CA GLU A 192 7.15 3.46 -5.33
C GLU A 192 6.89 2.25 -6.23
N ARG A 193 6.87 2.43 -7.55
CA ARG A 193 6.77 1.32 -8.52
C ARG A 193 8.00 0.41 -8.46
N PHE A 194 9.19 0.98 -8.24
CA PHE A 194 10.41 0.21 -8.04
C PHE A 194 10.37 -0.56 -6.70
N GLU A 195 9.85 0.08 -5.65
CA GLU A 195 9.79 -0.47 -4.29
C GLU A 195 8.64 -1.47 -4.06
N ILE A 196 7.65 -1.53 -4.95
CA ILE A 196 6.42 -2.32 -4.73
C ILE A 196 6.69 -3.80 -4.42
N ASN A 197 7.70 -4.38 -5.08
CA ASN A 197 8.08 -5.79 -4.91
C ASN A 197 8.87 -6.04 -3.61
N TYR A 198 9.33 -4.97 -2.95
CA TYR A 198 10.07 -5.02 -1.69
C TYR A 198 9.17 -4.70 -0.49
N ARG A 199 7.89 -4.35 -0.69
CA ARG A 199 6.93 -4.16 0.39
C ARG A 199 6.76 -5.45 1.17
N ASP A 200 6.93 -5.37 2.49
CA ASP A 200 6.87 -6.49 3.43
C ASP A 200 7.82 -7.66 3.09
N PHE A 201 8.90 -7.39 2.33
CA PHE A 201 9.94 -8.35 2.03
C PHE A 201 11.14 -8.14 2.95
N LEU A 202 11.40 -9.10 3.84
CA LEU A 202 12.52 -9.02 4.77
C LEU A 202 13.85 -9.20 4.04
N GLN A 203 14.77 -8.25 4.25
CA GLN A 203 16.12 -8.27 3.69
C GLN A 203 17.14 -8.15 4.81
N SER A 204 18.21 -8.94 4.73
CA SER A 204 19.37 -8.75 5.60
C SER A 204 20.10 -7.46 5.22
N PRO A 205 20.43 -6.58 6.19
CA PRO A 205 21.24 -5.40 5.90
C PRO A 205 22.60 -5.80 5.32
N LEU A 206 23.00 -5.14 4.23
CA LEU A 206 24.29 -5.38 3.58
C LEU A 206 25.46 -5.10 4.55
N GLN A 207 26.54 -5.87 4.43
CA GLN A 207 27.77 -5.71 5.21
C GLN A 207 28.99 -5.44 4.30
N PRO A 208 29.09 -4.28 3.62
CA PRO A 208 30.12 -4.03 2.59
C PRO A 208 31.56 -4.03 3.09
N LEU A 209 31.77 -3.98 4.41
CA LEU A 209 33.11 -4.07 5.01
C LEU A 209 33.59 -5.52 5.15
N MET A 210 32.64 -6.43 5.41
CA MET A 210 32.89 -7.86 5.63
C MET A 210 32.80 -8.63 4.31
N ASP A 211 31.81 -8.30 3.49
CA ASP A 211 31.48 -9.01 2.26
C ASP A 211 31.73 -8.13 1.03
N ASN A 212 32.29 -8.75 -0.01
CA ASN A 212 32.41 -8.11 -1.31
C ASN A 212 31.04 -8.12 -1.99
N LEU A 213 30.55 -6.93 -2.36
CA LEU A 213 29.23 -6.79 -2.97
C LEU A 213 29.26 -7.19 -4.45
N GLU A 214 28.16 -7.76 -4.93
CA GLU A 214 28.03 -8.15 -6.33
C GLU A 214 27.87 -6.94 -7.26
N ALA A 215 28.22 -7.12 -8.54
CA ALA A 215 28.14 -6.05 -9.55
C ALA A 215 26.71 -5.46 -9.67
N GLN A 216 25.68 -6.30 -9.55
CA GLN A 216 24.28 -5.89 -9.61
C GLN A 216 23.88 -5.00 -8.42
N THR A 217 24.48 -5.23 -7.24
CA THR A 217 24.27 -4.40 -6.05
C THR A 217 24.81 -2.98 -6.30
N TYR A 218 26.02 -2.85 -6.82
CA TYR A 218 26.57 -1.55 -7.19
C TYR A 218 25.79 -0.86 -8.31
N GLU A 219 25.32 -1.61 -9.32
CA GLU A 219 24.46 -1.05 -10.37
C GLU A 219 23.17 -0.44 -9.79
N THR A 220 22.58 -1.10 -8.78
CA THR A 220 21.41 -0.58 -8.07
C THR A 220 21.74 0.71 -7.33
N PHE A 221 22.91 0.78 -6.67
CA PHE A 221 23.37 2.03 -6.05
C PHE A 221 23.58 3.16 -7.06
N GLU A 222 24.06 2.84 -8.26
CA GLU A 222 24.37 3.81 -9.32
C GLU A 222 23.11 4.47 -9.94
N LYS A 223 21.95 3.82 -9.85
CA LYS A 223 20.67 4.36 -10.34
C LYS A 223 20.19 5.58 -9.55
N ASP A 224 20.63 5.74 -8.30
CA ASP A 224 20.30 6.91 -7.49
C ASP A 224 21.12 8.14 -7.92
N THR A 225 20.61 8.83 -8.93
CA THR A 225 21.24 10.05 -9.47
C THR A 225 21.22 11.23 -8.49
N VAL A 226 20.22 11.28 -7.60
CA VAL A 226 20.07 12.35 -6.60
C VAL A 226 21.22 12.29 -5.61
N LYS A 227 21.54 11.11 -5.08
CA LYS A 227 22.69 10.88 -4.20
C LYS A 227 23.98 11.43 -4.80
N TYR A 228 24.35 11.02 -6.01
CA TYR A 228 25.62 11.47 -6.62
C TYR A 228 25.63 12.96 -6.98
N THR A 229 24.49 13.53 -7.38
CA THR A 229 24.35 14.97 -7.61
C THR A 229 24.58 15.75 -6.31
N GLN A 230 24.08 15.25 -5.18
CA GLN A 230 24.29 15.87 -3.88
C GLN A 230 25.74 15.74 -3.41
N TYR A 231 26.39 14.60 -3.61
CA TYR A 231 27.84 14.46 -3.38
C TYR A 231 28.64 15.45 -4.23
N GLN A 232 28.35 15.57 -5.52
CA GLN A 232 29.02 16.52 -6.41
C GLN A 232 28.88 17.96 -5.91
N ARG A 233 27.67 18.37 -5.53
CA ARG A 233 27.39 19.72 -4.99
C ARG A 233 28.12 19.95 -3.66
N ALA A 234 28.12 18.97 -2.77
CA ALA A 234 28.82 19.05 -1.49
C ALA A 234 30.33 19.22 -1.69
N ILE A 235 30.93 18.43 -2.59
CA ILE A 235 32.34 18.53 -2.94
C ILE A 235 32.67 19.90 -3.53
N ALA A 236 31.86 20.40 -4.47
CA ALA A 236 32.08 21.72 -5.07
C ALA A 236 32.07 22.85 -4.02
N LYS A 237 31.12 22.82 -3.08
CA LYS A 237 31.05 23.80 -1.97
C LYS A 237 32.26 23.68 -1.06
N ALA A 238 32.62 22.47 -0.63
CA ALA A 238 33.76 22.25 0.24
C ALA A 238 35.09 22.71 -0.39
N LEU A 239 35.22 22.68 -1.71
CA LEU A 239 36.40 23.19 -2.41
C LEU A 239 36.46 24.72 -2.41
N VAL A 240 35.33 25.39 -2.65
CA VAL A 240 35.23 26.86 -2.57
C VAL A 240 35.53 27.35 -1.15
N ASP A 241 35.05 26.64 -0.14
CA ASP A 241 35.28 27.02 1.26
C ASP A 241 36.73 26.80 1.69
N LYS A 242 37.45 25.86 1.06
CA LYS A 242 38.81 25.46 1.47
C LYS A 242 39.91 26.24 0.78
N VAL A 243 39.66 26.79 -0.40
CA VAL A 243 40.69 27.53 -1.14
C VAL A 243 40.08 28.75 -1.78
N SER A 244 40.71 29.91 -1.53
CA SER A 244 40.29 31.19 -2.09
C SER A 244 40.51 31.25 -3.60
N ASP A 245 39.77 32.13 -4.28
CA ASP A 245 39.81 32.29 -5.74
C ASP A 245 41.22 32.60 -6.27
N ASP A 246 42.05 33.32 -5.48
CA ASP A 246 43.43 33.68 -5.85
C ASP A 246 44.40 32.49 -5.82
N GLU A 247 44.08 31.46 -5.03
CA GLU A 247 44.94 30.28 -4.82
C GLU A 247 44.52 29.09 -5.71
N VAL A 248 43.48 29.24 -6.53
CA VAL A 248 42.88 28.16 -7.33
C VAL A 248 43.87 27.50 -8.30
N SER A 249 44.75 28.28 -8.92
CA SER A 249 45.72 27.77 -9.89
C SER A 249 46.99 27.21 -9.27
N THR A 250 47.30 27.57 -8.03
CA THR A 250 48.59 27.26 -7.36
C THR A 250 48.45 26.17 -6.31
N THR A 251 47.31 26.12 -5.62
CA THR A 251 47.07 25.17 -4.53
C THR A 251 46.60 23.83 -5.08
N ARG A 252 47.40 22.79 -4.85
CA ARG A 252 47.04 21.40 -5.16
C ARG A 252 46.15 20.83 -4.05
N THR A 253 44.88 20.57 -4.35
CA THR A 253 43.99 19.86 -3.43
C THR A 253 43.99 18.35 -3.70
N VAL A 254 44.11 17.56 -2.64
CA VAL A 254 44.04 16.09 -2.69
C VAL A 254 42.67 15.64 -2.20
N LEU A 255 41.94 14.91 -3.04
CA LEU A 255 40.66 14.29 -2.67
C LEU A 255 40.85 12.78 -2.56
N MET A 256 40.37 12.20 -1.45
CA MET A 256 40.41 10.76 -1.23
C MET A 256 38.98 10.21 -1.21
N VAL A 257 38.68 9.27 -2.10
CA VAL A 257 37.45 8.51 -2.10
C VAL A 257 37.73 7.18 -1.42
N VAL A 258 37.17 7.00 -0.21
CA VAL A 258 37.32 5.77 0.60
C VAL A 258 36.05 4.94 0.44
N GLY A 259 36.16 3.76 -0.16
CA GLY A 259 34.99 3.00 -0.63
C GLY A 259 34.53 3.50 -1.99
N ALA A 260 35.42 3.48 -2.98
CA ALA A 260 35.14 3.97 -4.32
C ALA A 260 34.14 3.11 -5.12
N GLY A 261 33.95 1.85 -4.75
CA GLY A 261 33.18 0.86 -5.50
C GLY A 261 33.57 0.86 -6.97
N ARG A 262 32.57 0.96 -7.85
CA ARG A 262 32.75 1.07 -9.32
C ARG A 262 33.07 2.49 -9.81
N GLY A 263 33.40 3.42 -8.92
CA GLY A 263 33.85 4.78 -9.24
C GLY A 263 32.81 5.90 -9.47
N PRO A 264 31.49 5.78 -9.16
CA PRO A 264 30.56 6.89 -9.37
C PRO A 264 30.90 8.12 -8.51
N LEU A 265 31.44 7.94 -7.29
CA LEU A 265 31.92 9.04 -6.44
C LEU A 265 33.24 9.65 -6.94
N VAL A 266 34.09 8.87 -7.60
CA VAL A 266 35.28 9.40 -8.28
C VAL A 266 34.85 10.34 -9.41
N ARG A 267 33.85 9.92 -10.19
CA ARG A 267 33.26 10.75 -11.26
C ARG A 267 32.60 12.02 -10.70
N ALA A 268 31.81 11.90 -9.63
CA ALA A 268 31.18 13.04 -8.96
C ALA A 268 32.23 14.04 -8.45
N SER A 269 33.33 13.56 -7.86
CA SER A 269 34.47 14.38 -7.45
C SER A 269 35.07 15.15 -8.62
N LEU A 270 35.38 14.47 -9.73
CA LEU A 270 35.94 15.12 -10.93
C LEU A 270 35.02 16.21 -11.49
N GLN A 271 33.72 15.94 -11.56
CA GLN A 271 32.72 16.90 -12.05
C GLN A 271 32.53 18.08 -11.10
N GLY A 272 32.53 17.83 -9.79
CA GLY A 272 32.48 18.87 -8.76
C GLY A 272 33.67 19.83 -8.89
N CYS A 273 34.87 19.28 -9.10
CA CYS A 273 36.06 20.07 -9.30
C CYS A 273 36.07 20.84 -10.64
N ARG A 274 35.56 20.25 -11.74
CA ARG A 274 35.59 20.90 -13.08
C ARG A 274 34.78 22.19 -13.16
N ARG A 275 33.79 22.38 -12.29
CA ARG A 275 32.99 23.61 -12.28
C ARG A 275 33.80 24.86 -11.91
N ASN A 276 34.82 24.71 -11.05
CA ASN A 276 35.53 25.86 -10.46
C ASN A 276 37.06 25.81 -10.61
N TRP A 277 37.65 24.71 -11.10
CA TRP A 277 39.11 24.49 -11.06
C TRP A 277 39.60 23.86 -12.37
N SER A 278 40.69 24.38 -12.95
CA SER A 278 41.22 23.90 -14.24
C SER A 278 42.35 22.88 -14.10
N ASP A 279 43.37 23.10 -13.24
CA ASP A 279 44.68 22.46 -13.47
C ASP A 279 45.40 21.77 -12.27
N ALA A 280 44.97 21.94 -11.00
CA ALA A 280 45.72 21.42 -9.83
C ALA A 280 44.95 20.37 -9.01
N LYS A 281 44.83 19.12 -9.50
CA LYS A 281 44.03 18.07 -8.83
C LYS A 281 44.73 16.73 -8.71
N SER A 282 44.62 16.10 -7.54
CA SER A 282 44.97 14.70 -7.31
C SER A 282 43.77 14.00 -6.68
N ILE A 283 43.22 12.99 -7.36
CA ILE A 283 42.18 12.13 -6.78
C ILE A 283 42.78 10.77 -6.52
N CYS A 284 42.72 10.32 -5.27
CA CYS A 284 43.07 8.98 -4.87
C CYS A 284 41.77 8.22 -4.55
N SER A 285 41.64 7.01 -5.07
CA SER A 285 40.51 6.12 -4.77
C SER A 285 41.02 4.83 -4.14
N GLY A 286 40.47 4.46 -2.99
CA GLY A 286 40.70 3.17 -2.36
C GLY A 286 39.41 2.36 -2.32
N GLU A 287 39.48 1.11 -2.75
CA GLU A 287 38.42 0.11 -2.59
C GLU A 287 39.03 -1.13 -1.94
N LYS A 288 38.31 -1.70 -0.98
CA LYS A 288 38.72 -2.94 -0.30
C LYS A 288 38.22 -4.18 -1.05
N SER A 289 37.05 -4.07 -1.67
CA SER A 289 36.38 -5.14 -2.43
C SER A 289 37.08 -5.48 -3.73
#